data_AF-A0A2S3ZQA4-F1
#
_entry.id   AF-A0A2S3ZQA4-F1
#
_cell.length_a   1.000
_cell.length_b   1.000
_cell.length_c   1.000
_cell.angle_alpha   90.00
_cell.angle_beta   90.00
_cell.angle_gamma   90.00
#
_symmetry.space_group_name_H-M   'P 1'
#
loop_
_entity.id
_entity.type
_entity.pdbx_description
1 polymer ?
#
loop_
_entity_poly.entity_id
_entity_poly.type
_entity_poly.pdbx_seq_one_letter_code
_entity_poly.pdbx_strand_id
1 'polypeptide(L)'
;MTTPRTIEATASHEGKWWEISFQDDDLDTVTSTRNIYDVEAVATDAAALWLDVNPATITVRVTYALPEAYRCSWESAQAKTMAGEDEAEAAQMRRTVIANLLADGYTLEEAGKILGLAKGRIHQLATVPTPTV
;
A
#
# COMPACT_ATOMS: atom_id res chain seq x y z
N MET A 1 14.52 27.67 12.08
CA MET A 1 13.72 27.09 10.98
C MET A 1 13.99 25.60 11.02
N THR A 2 13.06 24.80 11.52
CA THR A 2 13.24 23.35 11.59
C THR A 2 12.91 22.79 10.21
N THR A 3 13.90 22.30 9.50
CA THR A 3 13.68 21.65 8.19
C THR A 3 12.83 20.40 8.44
N PRO A 4 11.69 20.22 7.74
CA PRO A 4 10.85 19.05 7.93
C PRO A 4 11.65 17.78 7.61
N ARG A 5 11.79 16.89 8.60
CA ARG A 5 12.47 15.60 8.43
C ARG A 5 11.50 14.64 7.75
N THR A 6 11.88 14.09 6.60
CA THR A 6 11.08 13.06 5.92
C THR A 6 11.66 11.70 6.27
N ILE A 7 10.84 10.80 6.79
CA ILE A 7 11.20 9.44 7.18
C ILE A 7 10.46 8.48 6.27
N GLU A 8 11.18 7.54 5.69
CA GLU A 8 10.58 6.49 4.86
C GLU A 8 10.18 5.31 5.77
N ALA A 9 8.99 4.75 5.55
CA ALA A 9 8.51 3.58 6.27
C ALA A 9 7.83 2.60 5.32
N THR A 10 7.86 1.33 5.66
CA THR A 10 7.23 0.25 4.91
C THR A 10 6.16 -0.41 5.76
N ALA A 11 4.94 -0.50 5.26
CA ALA A 11 3.84 -1.18 5.92
C ALA A 11 3.53 -2.52 5.25
N SER A 12 3.67 -3.64 5.95
CA SER A 12 3.35 -5.00 5.51
C SER A 12 2.11 -5.51 6.23
N HIS A 13 1.19 -6.15 5.52
CA HIS A 13 0.02 -6.77 6.14
C HIS A 13 0.26 -8.25 6.45
N GLU A 14 0.42 -8.56 7.73
CA GLU A 14 0.67 -9.90 8.26
C GLU A 14 -0.53 -10.35 9.13
N GLY A 15 -1.30 -11.30 8.62
CA GLY A 15 -2.47 -11.86 9.29
C GLY A 15 -3.62 -10.86 9.48
N LYS A 16 -3.66 -10.18 10.62
CA LYS A 16 -4.71 -9.19 10.99
C LYS A 16 -4.14 -7.81 11.33
N TRP A 17 -2.85 -7.62 11.07
CA TRP A 17 -2.08 -6.46 11.50
C TRP A 17 -1.27 -5.92 10.34
N TRP A 18 -1.24 -4.61 10.23
CA TRP A 18 -0.27 -3.87 9.46
C TRP A 18 0.94 -3.65 10.35
N GLU A 19 2.04 -4.31 10.05
CA GLU A 19 3.35 -4.05 10.63
C GLU A 19 4.00 -2.89 9.86
N ILE A 20 4.60 -1.95 10.59
CA ILE A 20 5.19 -0.74 10.03
C ILE A 20 6.63 -0.67 10.50
N SER A 21 7.54 -0.72 9.55
CA SER A 21 8.99 -0.70 9.76
C SER A 21 9.57 0.58 9.17
N PHE A 22 10.33 1.32 9.97
CA PHE A 22 10.98 2.55 9.52
C PHE A 22 12.32 2.24 8.83
N GLN A 23 12.62 2.97 7.76
CA GLN A 23 13.89 2.90 7.05
C GLN A 23 14.72 4.14 7.38
N ASP A 24 15.05 4.32 8.66
CA ASP A 24 15.86 5.42 9.17
C ASP A 24 16.77 4.88 10.28
N ASP A 25 18.08 5.15 10.20
CA ASP A 25 19.09 4.64 11.13
C ASP A 25 18.87 5.12 12.57
N ASP A 26 18.18 6.26 12.76
CA ASP A 26 17.85 6.80 14.08
C ASP A 26 16.54 6.20 14.65
N LEU A 27 15.79 5.42 13.86
CA LEU A 27 14.52 4.78 14.26
C LEU A 27 14.63 3.25 14.22
N ASP A 28 15.10 2.67 15.32
CA ASP A 28 15.06 1.22 15.55
C ASP A 28 13.76 0.83 16.28
N THR A 29 12.63 1.14 15.68
CA THR A 29 11.30 0.82 16.23
C THR A 29 10.41 0.20 15.16
N VAL A 30 9.48 -0.64 15.62
CA VAL A 30 8.45 -1.24 14.79
C VAL A 30 7.11 -0.96 15.46
N THR A 31 6.15 -0.49 14.68
CA THR A 31 4.79 -0.25 15.18
C THR A 31 3.79 -1.05 14.35
N SER A 32 2.58 -1.24 14.87
CA SER A 32 1.55 -1.97 14.16
C SER A 32 0.16 -1.43 14.44
N THR A 33 -0.73 -1.60 13.47
CA THR A 33 -2.14 -1.25 13.59
C THR A 33 -3.02 -2.27 12.89
N ARG A 34 -4.28 -2.38 13.30
CA ARG A 34 -5.25 -3.28 12.65
C ARG A 34 -5.90 -2.64 11.42
N ASN A 35 -5.79 -1.33 11.30
CA ASN A 35 -6.51 -0.54 10.32
C ASN A 35 -5.52 0.18 9.41
N ILE A 36 -5.65 -0.04 8.10
CA ILE A 36 -4.81 0.60 7.09
C ILE A 36 -4.93 2.12 7.12
N TYR A 37 -6.08 2.68 7.51
CA TYR A 37 -6.27 4.13 7.61
C TYR A 37 -5.48 4.75 8.75
N ASP A 38 -5.14 3.97 9.78
CA ASP A 38 -4.39 4.44 10.94
C ASP A 38 -2.89 4.29 10.74
N VAL A 39 -2.43 3.60 9.68
CA VAL A 39 -1.01 3.28 9.45
C VAL A 39 -0.14 4.54 9.44
N GLU A 40 -0.51 5.56 8.67
CA GLU A 40 0.28 6.79 8.54
C GLU A 40 0.30 7.61 9.83
N ALA A 41 -0.82 7.67 10.54
CA ALA A 41 -0.93 8.39 11.81
C ALA A 41 -0.10 7.69 12.90
N VAL A 42 -0.26 6.37 13.03
CA VAL A 42 0.48 5.53 13.98
C VAL A 42 1.98 5.55 13.68
N ALA A 43 2.36 5.55 12.40
CA ALA A 43 3.77 5.66 12.01
C ALA A 43 4.36 7.02 12.41
N THR A 44 3.63 8.11 12.16
CA THR A 44 4.08 9.47 12.51
C THR A 44 4.19 9.65 14.02
N ASP A 45 3.21 9.17 14.79
CA ASP A 45 3.23 9.25 16.25
C ASP A 45 4.37 8.41 16.85
N ALA A 46 4.60 7.19 16.34
CA ALA A 46 5.70 6.35 16.79
C ALA A 46 7.07 6.96 16.48
N ALA A 47 7.25 7.52 15.28
CA ALA A 47 8.48 8.21 14.89
C ALA A 47 8.75 9.46 15.76
N ALA A 48 7.71 10.26 16.02
CA ALA A 48 7.80 11.46 16.85
C ALA A 48 8.13 11.12 18.29
N LEU A 49 7.49 10.09 18.84
CA LEU A 49 7.74 9.61 20.18
C LEU A 49 9.17 9.08 20.35
N TRP A 50 9.67 8.32 19.36
CA TRP A 50 11.02 7.76 19.41
C TRP A 50 12.11 8.83 19.31
N LEU A 51 11.92 9.79 18.41
CA LEU A 51 12.86 10.89 18.20
C LEU A 51 12.75 12.00 19.26
N ASP A 52 11.75 11.93 20.15
CA ASP A 52 11.39 12.97 21.12
C ASP A 52 11.22 14.36 20.46
N VAL A 53 10.49 14.39 19.34
CA VAL A 53 10.19 15.62 18.59
C VAL A 53 8.69 15.79 18.38
N ASN A 54 8.30 17.00 17.97
CA ASN A 54 6.90 17.26 17.66
C ASN A 54 6.50 16.53 16.35
N PRO A 55 5.38 15.77 16.34
CA PRO A 55 4.92 15.06 15.15
C PRO A 55 4.67 15.99 13.96
N ALA A 56 4.31 17.25 14.18
CA ALA A 56 4.12 18.23 13.11
C ALA A 56 5.43 18.65 12.39
N THR A 57 6.59 18.23 12.91
CA THR A 57 7.92 18.50 12.32
C THR A 57 8.49 17.34 11.52
N ILE A 58 7.78 16.20 11.50
CA ILE A 58 8.16 15.00 10.78
C ILE A 58 7.11 14.71 9.71
N THR A 59 7.57 14.25 8.56
CA THR A 59 6.70 13.68 7.53
C THR A 59 7.10 12.23 7.34
N VAL A 60 6.22 11.29 7.69
CA VAL A 60 6.47 9.87 7.40
C VAL A 60 5.85 9.53 6.04
N ARG A 61 6.67 9.07 5.10
CA ARG A 61 6.21 8.51 3.83
C ARG A 61 6.10 7.00 3.97
N VAL A 62 4.87 6.50 4.04
CA VAL A 62 4.61 5.07 4.13
C VAL A 62 4.44 4.47 2.74
N THR A 63 5.22 3.44 2.45
CA THR A 63 5.04 2.56 1.29
C THR A 63 4.37 1.27 1.74
N TYR A 64 3.24 0.90 1.15
CA TYR A 64 2.55 -0.34 1.49
C TYR A 64 3.16 -1.50 0.70
N ALA A 65 3.75 -2.45 1.40
CA ALA A 65 4.21 -3.70 0.82
C ALA A 65 3.01 -4.62 0.55
N LEU A 66 2.99 -5.21 -0.63
CA LEU A 66 2.02 -6.25 -0.96
C LEU A 66 2.26 -7.48 -0.07
N PRO A 67 1.20 -8.09 0.48
CA PRO A 67 1.33 -9.33 1.22
C PRO A 67 2.04 -10.38 0.37
N GLU A 68 2.88 -11.20 1.00
CA GLU A 68 3.76 -12.14 0.28
C GLU A 68 2.97 -13.13 -0.60
N ALA A 69 1.75 -13.48 -0.17
CA ALA A 69 0.80 -14.29 -0.94
C ALA A 69 0.43 -13.69 -2.32
N TYR A 70 0.47 -12.37 -2.45
CA TYR A 70 0.12 -11.63 -3.66
C TYR A 70 1.33 -11.02 -4.38
N ARG A 71 2.47 -10.87 -3.70
CA ARG A 71 3.71 -10.29 -4.24
C ARG A 71 4.16 -11.01 -5.52
N CYS A 72 4.17 -12.35 -5.51
CA CYS A 72 4.61 -13.15 -6.65
C CYS A 72 3.70 -12.96 -7.89
N SER A 73 2.37 -12.89 -7.69
CA SER A 73 1.43 -12.62 -8.78
C SER A 73 1.53 -11.19 -9.32
N TRP A 74 1.79 -10.20 -8.46
CA TRP A 74 1.89 -8.80 -8.85
C TRP A 74 3.21 -8.49 -9.58
N GLU A 75 4.34 -9.01 -9.11
CA GLU A 75 5.62 -8.88 -9.79
C GLU A 75 5.59 -9.54 -11.18
N SER A 76 4.94 -10.70 -11.30
CA SER A 76 4.71 -11.35 -12.60
C SER A 76 3.87 -10.47 -13.54
N ALA A 77 2.84 -9.79 -13.02
CA ALA A 77 2.00 -8.89 -13.80
C ALA A 77 2.72 -7.58 -14.20
N GLN A 78 3.56 -7.03 -13.32
CA GLN A 78 4.43 -5.89 -13.61
C GLN A 78 5.48 -6.21 -14.69
N ALA A 79 6.13 -7.37 -14.57
CA ALA A 79 7.10 -7.85 -15.57
C ALA A 79 6.47 -8.00 -16.96
N LYS A 80 5.23 -8.50 -17.04
CA LYS A 80 4.45 -8.56 -18.30
C LYS A 80 4.05 -7.18 -18.83
N THR A 81 3.67 -6.25 -17.94
CA THR A 81 3.32 -4.88 -18.33
C THR A 81 4.53 -4.12 -18.89
N MET A 82 5.73 -4.33 -18.34
CA MET A 82 6.96 -3.73 -18.87
C MET A 82 7.40 -4.32 -20.23
N ALA A 83 6.93 -5.51 -20.59
CA ALA A 83 7.20 -6.14 -21.88
C ALA A 83 6.31 -5.61 -23.03
N GLY A 84 5.29 -4.78 -22.72
CA GLY A 84 4.40 -4.21 -23.73
C GLY A 84 3.48 -5.23 -24.42
N GLU A 85 3.35 -6.44 -23.85
CA GLU A 85 2.43 -7.46 -24.33
C GLU A 85 1.14 -7.43 -23.51
N ASP A 86 0.03 -7.29 -24.23
CA ASP A 86 -1.36 -7.36 -23.80
C ASP A 86 -1.76 -6.50 -22.57
N GLU A 87 -1.98 -5.21 -22.84
CA GLU A 87 -2.69 -4.29 -21.94
C GLU A 87 -4.05 -4.86 -21.47
N ALA A 88 -4.67 -5.74 -22.29
CA ALA A 88 -5.86 -6.51 -21.95
C ALA A 88 -5.60 -7.58 -20.89
N GLU A 89 -4.50 -8.34 -20.99
CA GLU A 89 -4.11 -9.36 -19.99
C GLU A 89 -3.74 -8.67 -18.66
N ALA A 90 -3.01 -7.56 -18.73
CA ALA A 90 -2.67 -6.75 -17.57
C ALA A 90 -3.92 -6.13 -16.92
N ALA A 91 -4.93 -5.72 -17.70
CA ALA A 91 -6.22 -5.29 -17.17
C ALA A 91 -6.99 -6.44 -16.50
N GLN A 92 -6.97 -7.65 -17.09
CA GLN A 92 -7.60 -8.84 -16.53
C GLN A 92 -6.98 -9.21 -15.18
N MET A 93 -5.65 -9.27 -15.10
CA MET A 93 -4.92 -9.55 -13.86
C MET A 93 -5.24 -8.52 -12.77
N ARG A 94 -5.26 -7.23 -13.11
CA ARG A 94 -5.64 -6.16 -12.17
C ARG A 94 -7.05 -6.36 -11.61
N ARG A 95 -8.02 -6.78 -12.44
CA ARG A 95 -9.39 -7.08 -11.97
C ARG A 95 -9.42 -8.28 -11.04
N THR A 96 -8.68 -9.36 -11.34
CA THR A 96 -8.61 -10.55 -10.48
C THR A 96 -8.06 -10.20 -9.10
N VAL A 97 -7.02 -9.37 -9.03
CA VAL A 97 -6.44 -8.91 -7.75
C VAL A 97 -7.47 -8.08 -6.96
N ILE A 98 -8.19 -7.17 -7.62
CA ILE A 98 -9.26 -6.39 -6.96
C ILE A 98 -10.37 -7.31 -6.44
N ALA A 99 -10.80 -8.29 -7.23
CA ALA A 99 -11.86 -9.22 -6.84
C ALA A 99 -11.45 -10.09 -5.62
N ASN A 100 -10.20 -10.55 -5.56
CA ASN A 100 -9.69 -11.31 -4.43
C ASN A 100 -9.59 -10.45 -3.16
N LEU A 101 -9.15 -9.18 -3.28
CA LEU A 101 -9.14 -8.26 -2.15
C LEU A 101 -10.56 -8.01 -1.61
N LEU A 102 -11.55 -7.84 -2.49
CA LEU A 102 -12.94 -7.72 -2.06
C LEU A 102 -13.46 -9.00 -1.39
N ALA A 103 -13.08 -10.17 -1.89
CA ALA A 103 -13.46 -11.47 -1.32
C ALA A 103 -12.84 -11.71 0.07
N ASP A 104 -11.63 -11.20 0.32
CA ASP A 104 -10.94 -11.23 1.61
C ASP A 104 -11.50 -10.19 2.61
N GLY A 105 -12.49 -9.39 2.20
CA GLY A 105 -13.20 -8.45 3.06
C GLY A 105 -12.66 -7.02 3.04
N TYR A 106 -11.71 -6.70 2.16
CA TYR A 106 -11.27 -5.33 1.95
C TYR A 106 -12.32 -4.55 1.16
N THR A 107 -12.44 -3.25 1.43
CA THR A 107 -13.27 -2.34 0.65
C THR A 107 -12.56 -1.92 -0.64
N LEU A 108 -13.33 -1.43 -1.61
CA LEU A 108 -12.79 -0.95 -2.88
C LEU A 108 -11.80 0.22 -2.71
N GLU A 109 -11.98 1.05 -1.68
CA GLU A 109 -11.05 2.15 -1.38
C GLU A 109 -9.72 1.65 -0.82
N GLU A 110 -9.76 0.63 0.05
CA GLU A 110 -8.56 -0.01 0.61
C GLU A 110 -7.76 -0.72 -0.48
N ALA A 111 -8.43 -1.46 -1.36
CA ALA A 111 -7.79 -2.06 -2.52
C ALA A 111 -7.10 -1.00 -3.41
N GLY A 112 -7.68 0.19 -3.53
CA GLY A 112 -7.11 1.30 -4.30
C GLY A 112 -5.83 1.84 -3.69
N LYS A 113 -5.80 2.00 -2.36
CA LYS A 113 -4.61 2.39 -1.61
C LYS A 113 -3.50 1.35 -1.73
N ILE A 114 -3.83 0.07 -1.53
CA ILE A 114 -2.86 -1.05 -1.59
C ILE A 114 -2.21 -1.13 -2.98
N LEU A 115 -3.00 -0.93 -4.04
CA LEU A 115 -2.52 -1.05 -5.42
C LEU A 115 -1.91 0.25 -5.98
N GLY A 116 -1.83 1.32 -5.18
CA GLY A 116 -1.34 2.63 -5.62
C GLY A 116 -2.20 3.26 -6.73
N LEU A 117 -3.47 2.87 -6.83
CA LEU A 117 -4.38 3.32 -7.87
C LEU A 117 -5.21 4.50 -7.38
N ALA A 118 -5.28 5.55 -8.20
CA ALA A 118 -6.19 6.66 -7.95
C ALA A 118 -7.66 6.19 -7.84
N LYS A 119 -8.44 6.86 -6.98
CA LYS A 119 -9.83 6.50 -6.66
C LYS A 119 -10.72 6.31 -7.91
N GLY A 120 -10.56 7.17 -8.91
CA GLY A 120 -11.29 7.07 -10.18
C GLY A 120 -10.85 5.88 -11.04
N ARG A 121 -9.55 5.52 -11.00
CA ARG A 121 -9.01 4.40 -11.77
C ARG A 121 -9.48 3.06 -11.21
N ILE A 122 -9.55 2.90 -9.89
CA ILE A 122 -10.07 1.66 -9.31
C ILE A 122 -11.58 1.50 -9.54
N HIS A 123 -12.37 2.58 -9.43
CA HIS A 123 -13.79 2.52 -9.76
C HIS A 123 -14.01 2.15 -11.22
N GLN A 124 -13.24 2.71 -12.15
CA GLN A 124 -13.33 2.36 -13.57
C GLN A 124 -13.00 0.88 -13.81
N LEU A 125 -11.95 0.36 -13.16
CA LEU A 125 -11.55 -1.04 -13.31
C LEU A 125 -12.55 -2.01 -12.67
N ALA A 126 -13.28 -1.57 -11.64
CA ALA A 126 -14.35 -2.35 -11.02
C ALA A 126 -15.68 -2.31 -11.79
N THR A 127 -15.91 -1.26 -12.60
CA THR A 127 -17.21 -1.00 -13.23
C THR A 127 -17.28 -1.42 -14.70
N VAL A 128 -16.15 -1.59 -15.39
CA VAL A 128 -16.19 -2.01 -16.81
C VAL A 128 -16.53 -3.51 -16.89
N PRO A 129 -17.74 -3.89 -17.38
CA PRO A 129 -18.02 -5.27 -17.68
C PRO A 129 -17.13 -5.71 -18.84
N THR A 130 -16.50 -6.87 -18.69
CA THR A 130 -15.71 -7.55 -19.71
C THR A 130 -16.44 -7.52 -21.06
N PRO A 131 -15.89 -6.94 -22.14
CA PRO A 131 -16.34 -7.32 -23.46
C PRO A 131 -15.89 -8.76 -23.67
N THR A 132 -16.84 -9.68 -23.65
CA THR A 132 -16.68 -11.07 -24.06
C THR A 132 -16.18 -11.07 -25.51
N VAL A 133 -14.95 -11.56 -25.73
CA VAL A 133 -14.46 -12.04 -27.02
C VAL A 133 -13.84 -13.41 -26.80
#